data_AF-A0A9P7A4D5-F1
#
_entry.id   AF-A0A9P7A4D5-F1
#
_cell.length_a   1.000
_cell.length_b   1.000
_cell.length_c   1.000
_cell.angle_alpha   90.00
_cell.angle_beta   90.00
_cell.angle_gamma   90.00
#
_symmetry.space_group_name_H-M   'P 1'
#
loop_
_entity.id
_entity.type
_entity.pdbx_description
1 polymer ?
#
loop_
_entity_poly.entity_id
_entity_poly.type
_entity_poly.pdbx_seq_one_letter_code
_entity_poly.pdbx_strand_id
1 'polypeptide(L)'
;MNAPHYPEPTWMRISGRKTPFYTRPLLGSELFDDRTSVLLDGMTDACVGFTFQSLYAADEVEQRARNAFAKLRFSCPIIATNIVGDVSGPIPRSWVYAPVQSLSELTCWMNDAFCTVQQDLNFNTFVEDTNLRRLPYQSQNASPLWFRCYLLLGSNNKYGLYFHGPHAIMDGGPTLNAFALMLQWMTNDAIEPAENLPWGTEWHNLPLGPVSATGGPREDWDIAGIELLKQLPDSEAVRTIPLAARPFRMSQSAVGKTCRLERVLDPASTRRLVNKTRIVGYSMSHLFEAAYCMALLARNQLPPSVWNTYHFSGNSSAISLIPHLKLPYDTRTHFISSRTHIPIQISMAEISPIVSPRRQLLQIAHAIKQKYTRFAIHPCMPHIQAARAYQPDALSERPDVESSINNVGPIERRLPLSWKGRHATEPVIELESVLFSVRLTSLAPIIHIWTMKGSLHVQIQANDAWPEADLQDLLDTICSRACLVLEDFSQNPPGHPSDPPLNERSRL
;
A
#
# COMPACT_ATOMS: atom_id res chain seq x y z
N MET A 1 -6.33 4.22 31.14
CA MET A 1 -6.21 2.75 31.14
C MET A 1 -4.87 2.41 30.50
N ASN A 2 -4.03 1.61 31.17
CA ASN A 2 -2.79 1.13 30.55
C ASN A 2 -3.19 0.24 29.36
N ALA A 3 -2.72 0.57 28.15
CA ALA A 3 -2.96 -0.25 26.98
C ALA A 3 -2.34 -1.63 27.25
N PRO A 4 -3.12 -2.73 27.22
CA PRO A 4 -2.56 -4.02 27.55
C PRO A 4 -1.45 -4.40 26.58
N HIS A 5 -0.36 -4.93 27.12
CA HIS A 5 0.66 -5.63 26.36
C HIS A 5 0.03 -6.93 25.83
N TYR A 6 -0.64 -6.87 24.68
CA TYR A 6 -1.26 -8.05 24.08
C TYR A 6 -0.17 -8.93 23.44
N PRO A 7 0.08 -10.16 23.93
CA PRO A 7 0.91 -11.10 23.20
C PRO A 7 0.25 -11.34 21.83
N GLU A 8 1.03 -11.34 20.75
CA GLU A 8 0.44 -11.53 19.43
C GLU A 8 -0.23 -12.91 19.34
N PRO A 9 -1.46 -12.99 18.81
CA PRO A 9 -2.13 -14.27 18.63
C PRO A 9 -1.33 -15.18 17.69
N THR A 10 -1.14 -16.44 18.07
CA THR A 10 -0.53 -17.46 17.22
C THR A 10 -1.58 -18.27 16.47
N TRP A 11 -1.19 -18.97 15.42
CA TRP A 11 -2.07 -19.91 14.73
C TRP A 11 -2.38 -21.10 15.64
N MET A 12 -3.67 -21.30 15.92
CA MET A 12 -4.16 -22.41 16.74
C MET A 12 -4.88 -23.42 15.85
N ARG A 13 -4.51 -24.69 15.99
CA ARG A 13 -5.25 -25.79 15.38
C ARG A 13 -6.49 -26.08 16.19
N ILE A 14 -7.66 -26.02 15.57
CA ILE A 14 -8.92 -26.42 16.19
C ILE A 14 -9.20 -27.88 15.85
N SER A 15 -9.11 -28.74 16.85
CA SER A 15 -9.39 -30.17 16.78
C SER A 15 -10.87 -30.44 17.13
N GLY A 16 -11.47 -31.45 16.50
CA GLY A 16 -12.87 -31.86 16.77
C GLY A 16 -13.80 -31.90 15.55
N ARG A 17 -13.30 -31.52 14.37
CA ARG A 17 -13.97 -31.77 13.07
C ARG A 17 -13.20 -32.83 12.28
N LYS A 18 -13.86 -33.45 11.29
CA LYS A 18 -13.21 -34.40 10.35
C LYS A 18 -12.00 -33.77 9.65
N THR A 19 -12.07 -32.47 9.36
CA THR A 19 -10.98 -31.70 8.74
C THR A 19 -10.47 -30.67 9.74
N PRO A 20 -9.16 -30.64 10.06
CA PRO A 20 -8.60 -29.62 10.95
C PRO A 20 -8.66 -28.25 10.27
N PHE A 21 -8.92 -27.21 11.06
CA PHE A 21 -8.75 -25.82 10.63
C PHE A 21 -7.85 -25.07 11.60
N TYR A 22 -7.22 -24.02 11.09
CA TYR A 22 -6.27 -23.19 11.81
C TYR A 22 -6.85 -21.78 11.93
N THR A 23 -6.75 -21.17 13.09
CA THR A 23 -7.29 -19.83 13.34
C THR A 23 -6.28 -18.94 14.03
N ARG A 24 -6.28 -17.65 13.68
CA ARG A 24 -5.48 -16.62 14.33
C ARG A 24 -6.27 -15.29 14.35
N PRO A 25 -6.52 -14.70 15.53
CA PRO A 25 -7.08 -13.35 15.60
C PRO A 25 -6.27 -12.30 14.83
N LEU A 26 -6.97 -11.36 14.20
CA LEU A 26 -6.36 -10.24 13.50
C LEU A 26 -5.70 -9.29 14.50
N LEU A 27 -4.56 -8.69 14.12
CA LEU A 27 -3.87 -7.70 14.93
C LEU A 27 -3.19 -6.63 14.04
N GLY A 28 -2.97 -5.44 14.59
CA GLY A 28 -2.20 -4.39 13.92
C GLY A 28 -2.88 -3.91 12.63
N SER A 29 -2.12 -3.84 11.54
CA SER A 29 -2.65 -3.41 10.25
C SER A 29 -3.69 -4.36 9.67
N GLU A 30 -3.60 -5.67 9.94
CA GLU A 30 -4.62 -6.63 9.50
C GLU A 30 -6.01 -6.29 10.08
N LEU A 31 -6.07 -6.01 11.39
CA LEU A 31 -7.31 -5.66 12.08
C LEU A 31 -7.82 -4.27 11.67
N PHE A 32 -6.90 -3.32 11.47
CA PHE A 32 -7.24 -2.00 10.97
C PHE A 32 -7.87 -2.05 9.57
N ASP A 33 -7.25 -2.80 8.65
CA ASP A 33 -7.70 -2.91 7.27
C ASP A 33 -9.00 -3.73 7.16
N ASP A 34 -9.17 -4.82 7.92
CA ASP A 34 -10.44 -5.57 7.98
C ASP A 34 -11.58 -4.68 8.50
N ARG A 35 -11.38 -3.96 9.62
CA ARG A 35 -12.42 -3.09 10.14
C ARG A 35 -12.73 -1.92 9.20
N THR A 36 -11.72 -1.33 8.57
CA THR A 36 -11.91 -0.28 7.56
C THR A 36 -12.77 -0.78 6.40
N SER A 37 -12.45 -1.97 5.88
CA SER A 37 -13.23 -2.61 4.82
C SER A 37 -14.66 -2.93 5.28
N VAL A 38 -14.86 -3.48 6.48
CA VAL A 38 -16.19 -3.84 6.96
C VAL A 38 -17.07 -2.60 7.22
N LEU A 39 -16.54 -1.58 7.91
CA LEU A 39 -17.30 -0.39 8.32
C LEU A 39 -17.54 0.58 7.16
N LEU A 40 -16.63 0.64 6.18
CA LEU A 40 -16.69 1.61 5.08
C LEU A 40 -16.95 0.94 3.73
N ASP A 41 -17.81 -0.07 3.71
CA ASP A 41 -18.30 -0.76 2.50
C ASP A 41 -17.20 -1.23 1.52
N GLY A 42 -16.28 -2.05 2.01
CA GLY A 42 -15.17 -2.59 1.22
C GLY A 42 -14.06 -1.57 0.96
N MET A 43 -14.01 -0.46 1.70
CA MET A 43 -12.92 0.51 1.54
C MET A 43 -11.57 -0.19 1.63
N THR A 44 -10.71 0.14 0.67
CA THR A 44 -9.38 -0.43 0.47
C THR A 44 -9.31 -1.87 -0.05
N ASP A 45 -10.43 -2.53 -0.40
CA ASP A 45 -10.40 -3.78 -1.16
C ASP A 45 -9.54 -3.56 -2.43
N ALA A 46 -8.43 -4.27 -2.56
CA ALA A 46 -7.36 -3.93 -3.47
C ALA A 46 -7.48 -4.69 -4.78
N CYS A 47 -7.35 -4.00 -5.92
CA CYS A 47 -7.13 -4.57 -7.24
C CYS A 47 -5.77 -4.11 -7.77
N VAL A 48 -4.77 -4.99 -7.72
CA VAL A 48 -3.38 -4.68 -8.09
C VAL A 48 -2.92 -5.68 -9.15
N GLY A 49 -2.22 -5.22 -10.18
CA GLY A 49 -1.75 -6.12 -11.21
C GLY A 49 -0.78 -5.52 -12.19
N PHE A 50 -0.39 -6.33 -13.15
CA PHE A 50 0.55 -5.99 -14.21
C PHE A 50 -0.04 -6.29 -15.57
N THR A 51 0.31 -5.47 -16.55
CA THR A 51 0.24 -5.88 -17.95
C THR A 51 1.62 -6.36 -18.41
N PHE A 52 1.65 -7.37 -19.26
CA PHE A 52 2.89 -7.98 -19.72
C PHE A 52 2.76 -8.54 -21.14
N GLN A 53 3.88 -8.58 -21.86
CA GLN A 53 4.01 -9.35 -23.09
C GLN A 53 4.57 -10.73 -22.78
N SER A 54 4.19 -11.74 -23.56
CA SER A 54 4.80 -13.07 -23.48
C SER A 54 5.08 -13.67 -24.85
N LEU A 55 6.10 -14.52 -24.93
CA LEU A 55 6.33 -15.37 -26.10
C LEU A 55 5.47 -16.64 -26.09
N TYR A 56 4.84 -16.96 -24.96
CA TYR A 56 3.92 -18.09 -24.84
C TYR A 56 2.57 -17.77 -25.48
N ALA A 57 1.95 -18.79 -26.07
CA ALA A 57 0.58 -18.72 -26.55
C ALA A 57 -0.41 -18.59 -25.37
N ALA A 58 -1.62 -18.10 -25.63
CA ALA A 58 -2.58 -17.74 -24.59
C ALA A 58 -3.00 -18.94 -23.71
N ASP A 59 -3.16 -20.12 -24.31
CA ASP A 59 -3.45 -21.38 -23.61
C ASP A 59 -2.30 -21.80 -22.69
N GLU A 60 -1.06 -21.66 -23.16
CA GLU A 60 0.14 -21.94 -22.38
C GLU A 60 0.29 -20.93 -21.22
N VAL A 61 0.04 -19.64 -21.46
CA VAL A 61 0.03 -18.61 -20.40
C VAL A 61 -1.02 -18.93 -19.34
N GLU A 62 -2.23 -19.31 -19.75
CA GLU A 62 -3.29 -19.71 -18.82
C GLU A 62 -2.90 -20.92 -17.98
N GLN A 63 -2.39 -21.98 -18.61
CA GLN A 63 -1.95 -23.20 -17.91
C GLN A 63 -0.86 -22.89 -16.89
N ARG A 64 0.16 -22.11 -17.30
CA ARG A 64 1.27 -21.69 -16.44
C ARG A 64 0.80 -20.81 -15.28
N ALA A 65 -0.08 -19.85 -15.54
CA ALA A 65 -0.63 -18.97 -14.52
C ALA A 65 -1.49 -19.73 -13.50
N ARG A 66 -2.32 -20.68 -13.94
CA ARG A 66 -3.10 -21.56 -13.05
C ARG A 66 -2.20 -22.40 -12.15
N ASN A 67 -1.17 -23.04 -12.72
CA ASN A 67 -0.20 -23.82 -11.97
C ASN A 67 0.58 -22.95 -10.96
N ALA A 68 1.00 -21.76 -11.37
CA ALA A 68 1.67 -20.80 -10.50
C ALA A 68 0.77 -20.29 -9.37
N PHE A 69 -0.53 -20.09 -9.62
CA PHE A 69 -1.47 -19.64 -8.60
C PHE A 69 -1.78 -20.74 -7.57
N ALA A 70 -1.90 -22.00 -8.01
CA ALA A 70 -1.99 -23.14 -7.10
C ALA A 70 -0.72 -23.25 -6.22
N LYS A 71 0.47 -23.07 -6.80
CA LYS A 71 1.72 -22.98 -6.03
C LYS A 71 1.72 -21.81 -5.05
N LEU A 72 1.15 -20.67 -5.44
CA LEU A 72 1.02 -19.52 -4.53
C LEU A 72 0.16 -19.87 -3.33
N ARG A 73 -0.95 -20.61 -3.50
CA ARG A 73 -1.73 -21.10 -2.35
C ARG A 73 -0.90 -22.02 -1.45
N PHE A 74 -0.08 -22.90 -2.02
CA PHE A 74 0.77 -23.78 -1.22
C PHE A 74 1.82 -22.99 -0.43
N SER A 75 2.51 -22.03 -1.06
CA SER A 75 3.57 -21.24 -0.42
C SER A 75 3.05 -20.09 0.45
N CYS A 76 1.86 -19.59 0.17
CA CYS A 76 1.21 -18.47 0.83
C CYS A 76 -0.28 -18.80 1.08
N PRO A 77 -0.59 -19.78 1.95
CA PRO A 77 -1.96 -20.28 2.18
C PRO A 77 -2.96 -19.24 2.67
N ILE A 78 -2.47 -18.10 3.15
CA ILE A 78 -3.28 -16.94 3.53
C ILE A 78 -4.20 -16.43 2.40
N ILE A 79 -3.88 -16.67 1.12
CA ILE A 79 -4.78 -16.29 0.02
C ILE A 79 -6.08 -17.10 -0.04
N ALA A 80 -6.14 -18.22 0.68
CA ALA A 80 -7.32 -19.09 0.76
C ALA A 80 -7.93 -19.09 2.17
N THR A 81 -7.65 -18.08 2.98
CA THR A 81 -8.28 -17.91 4.30
C THR A 81 -9.61 -17.17 4.22
N ASN A 82 -10.40 -17.35 5.26
CA ASN A 82 -11.58 -16.56 5.56
C ASN A 82 -11.31 -15.64 6.75
N ILE A 83 -12.03 -14.53 6.82
CA ILE A 83 -12.14 -13.72 8.03
C ILE A 83 -13.51 -13.98 8.67
N VAL A 84 -13.50 -14.43 9.92
CA VAL A 84 -14.72 -14.75 10.68
C VAL A 84 -14.80 -13.98 12.00
N GLY A 85 -16.00 -13.88 12.55
CA GLY A 85 -16.27 -13.17 13.81
C GLY A 85 -17.06 -11.88 13.60
N ASP A 86 -17.49 -11.28 14.69
CA ASP A 86 -18.22 -10.02 14.68
C ASP A 86 -17.24 -8.83 14.72
N VAL A 87 -17.42 -7.87 13.81
CA VAL A 87 -16.60 -6.65 13.77
C VAL A 87 -16.83 -5.77 15.00
N SER A 88 -18.05 -5.79 15.54
CA SER A 88 -18.49 -5.05 16.73
C SER A 88 -18.33 -5.88 18.00
N GLY A 89 -17.87 -7.13 17.89
CA GLY A 89 -17.73 -8.05 19.01
C GLY A 89 -16.57 -7.66 19.94
N PRO A 90 -16.60 -8.13 21.20
CA PRO A 90 -15.52 -7.89 22.16
C PRO A 90 -14.22 -8.63 21.80
N ILE A 91 -14.29 -9.61 20.89
CA ILE A 91 -13.16 -10.39 20.42
C ILE A 91 -12.88 -9.99 18.96
N PRO A 92 -11.63 -9.66 18.59
CA PRO A 92 -11.28 -9.40 17.20
C PRO A 92 -11.70 -10.53 16.28
N ARG A 93 -12.10 -10.16 15.06
CA ARG A 93 -12.24 -11.09 13.95
C ARG A 93 -10.94 -11.87 13.76
N SER A 94 -11.04 -13.05 13.16
CA SER A 94 -9.93 -13.99 13.04
C SER A 94 -9.79 -14.51 11.62
N TRP A 95 -8.54 -14.69 11.19
CA TRP A 95 -8.22 -15.53 10.06
C TRP A 95 -8.57 -16.97 10.36
N VAL A 96 -9.15 -17.68 9.38
CA VAL A 96 -9.41 -19.11 9.42
C VAL A 96 -8.93 -19.76 8.13
N TYR A 97 -8.10 -20.78 8.26
CA TYR A 97 -7.56 -21.59 7.16
C TYR A 97 -7.97 -23.05 7.31
N ALA A 98 -8.39 -23.68 6.22
CA ALA A 98 -8.54 -25.12 6.12
C ALA A 98 -7.54 -25.66 5.07
N PRO A 99 -6.66 -26.61 5.44
CA PRO A 99 -5.75 -27.20 4.47
C PRO A 99 -6.50 -28.01 3.41
N VAL A 100 -5.95 -28.06 2.20
CA VAL A 100 -6.48 -28.88 1.10
C VAL A 100 -6.43 -30.36 1.50
N GLN A 101 -7.57 -31.05 1.41
CA GLN A 101 -7.67 -32.48 1.74
C GLN A 101 -7.59 -33.39 0.51
N SER A 102 -7.84 -32.85 -0.70
CA SER A 102 -7.79 -33.62 -1.94
C SER A 102 -7.58 -32.71 -3.16
N LEU A 103 -7.11 -33.29 -4.27
CA LEU A 103 -6.98 -32.56 -5.54
C LEU A 103 -8.32 -32.08 -6.10
N SER A 104 -9.41 -32.79 -5.80
CA SER A 104 -10.77 -32.34 -6.15
C SER A 104 -11.12 -31.03 -5.45
N GLU A 105 -10.80 -30.91 -4.16
CA GLU A 105 -11.00 -29.69 -3.39
C GLU A 105 -10.13 -28.54 -3.92
N LEU A 106 -8.86 -28.81 -4.24
CA LEU A 106 -7.98 -27.82 -4.87
C LEU A 106 -8.55 -27.32 -6.19
N THR A 107 -8.98 -28.24 -7.06
CA THR A 107 -9.59 -27.93 -8.36
C THR A 107 -10.84 -27.07 -8.19
N CYS A 108 -11.67 -27.43 -7.21
CA CYS A 108 -12.90 -26.69 -6.92
C CYS A 108 -12.62 -25.25 -6.48
N TRP A 109 -11.67 -25.06 -5.55
CA TRP A 109 -11.22 -23.72 -5.16
C TRP A 109 -10.60 -22.94 -6.33
N MET A 110 -9.76 -23.59 -7.14
CA MET A 110 -9.13 -22.98 -8.31
C MET A 110 -10.15 -22.46 -9.33
N ASN A 111 -11.27 -23.17 -9.53
CA ASN A 111 -12.32 -22.75 -10.44
C ASN A 111 -13.05 -21.48 -9.97
N ASP A 112 -13.12 -21.25 -8.66
CA ASP A 112 -13.72 -20.04 -8.07
C ASP A 112 -12.72 -18.89 -7.92
N ALA A 113 -11.45 -19.21 -7.63
CA ALA A 113 -10.40 -18.26 -7.25
C ALA A 113 -9.54 -17.77 -8.42
N PHE A 114 -9.45 -18.54 -9.51
CA PHE A 114 -8.72 -18.16 -10.72
C PHE A 114 -9.68 -17.92 -11.88
N CYS A 115 -9.72 -16.69 -12.39
CA CYS A 115 -10.63 -16.29 -13.45
C CYS A 115 -9.85 -15.88 -14.71
N THR A 116 -10.10 -16.57 -15.82
CA THR A 116 -9.61 -16.16 -17.14
C THR A 116 -10.65 -15.28 -17.80
N VAL A 117 -10.24 -14.11 -18.29
CA VAL A 117 -11.12 -13.14 -18.97
C VAL A 117 -10.66 -13.04 -20.43
N GLN A 118 -11.47 -13.58 -21.34
CA GLN A 118 -11.24 -13.56 -22.79
C GLN A 118 -12.04 -12.43 -23.44
N GLN A 119 -11.48 -11.22 -23.46
CA GLN A 119 -12.05 -10.08 -24.20
C GLN A 119 -10.93 -9.11 -24.59
N ASP A 120 -11.10 -8.38 -25.70
CA ASP A 120 -10.28 -7.23 -26.10
C ASP A 120 -10.46 -6.07 -25.10
N LEU A 121 -10.16 -6.30 -23.83
CA LEU A 121 -10.51 -5.41 -22.74
C LEU A 121 -9.46 -4.32 -22.57
N ASN A 122 -9.99 -3.10 -22.43
CA ASN A 122 -9.27 -2.03 -21.77
C ASN A 122 -9.02 -2.44 -20.31
N PHE A 123 -7.76 -2.68 -19.95
CA PHE A 123 -7.34 -3.06 -18.60
C PHE A 123 -7.87 -2.09 -17.51
N ASN A 124 -8.03 -0.80 -17.82
CA ASN A 124 -8.58 0.16 -16.87
C ASN A 124 -10.04 -0.11 -16.56
N THR A 125 -10.85 -0.40 -17.59
CA THR A 125 -12.27 -0.74 -17.44
C THR A 125 -12.44 -2.00 -16.60
N PHE A 126 -11.61 -3.03 -16.83
CA PHE A 126 -11.64 -4.23 -15.99
C PHE A 126 -11.38 -3.93 -14.51
N VAL A 127 -10.39 -3.09 -14.21
CA VAL A 127 -10.08 -2.72 -12.82
C VAL A 127 -11.22 -1.91 -12.20
N GLU A 128 -11.80 -0.97 -12.95
CA GLU A 128 -12.96 -0.19 -12.49
C GLU A 128 -14.15 -1.11 -12.16
N ASP A 129 -14.48 -2.04 -13.05
CA ASP A 129 -15.54 -3.04 -12.84
C ASP A 129 -15.25 -3.96 -11.66
N THR A 130 -13.97 -4.28 -11.44
CA THR A 130 -13.55 -5.10 -10.30
C THR A 130 -13.71 -4.35 -8.99
N ASN A 131 -13.34 -3.07 -8.91
CA ASN A 131 -13.51 -2.24 -7.71
C ASN A 131 -14.98 -2.05 -7.30
N LEU A 132 -15.91 -2.14 -8.25
CA LEU A 132 -17.35 -2.12 -7.96
C LEU A 132 -17.81 -3.35 -7.16
N ARG A 133 -17.03 -4.45 -7.17
CA ARG A 133 -17.35 -5.69 -6.47
C ARG A 133 -16.72 -5.69 -5.08
N ARG A 134 -17.55 -5.57 -4.05
CA ARG A 134 -17.14 -5.70 -2.65
C ARG A 134 -16.77 -7.14 -2.29
N LEU A 135 -15.75 -7.31 -1.46
CA LEU A 135 -15.40 -8.59 -0.86
C LEU A 135 -16.26 -8.94 0.37
N PRO A 136 -16.43 -10.23 0.70
CA PRO A 136 -16.00 -11.40 -0.06
C PRO A 136 -16.90 -11.70 -1.27
N TYR A 137 -16.36 -12.41 -2.25
CA TYR A 137 -17.16 -12.99 -3.32
C TYR A 137 -18.04 -14.14 -2.79
N GLN A 138 -19.22 -14.27 -3.38
CA GLN A 138 -20.04 -15.48 -3.24
C GLN A 138 -19.48 -16.55 -4.18
N SER A 139 -18.98 -17.67 -3.63
CA SER A 139 -18.54 -18.83 -4.42
C SER A 139 -19.72 -19.75 -4.75
N GLN A 140 -19.52 -20.64 -5.73
CA GLN A 140 -20.53 -21.65 -6.09
C GLN A 140 -20.81 -22.61 -4.92
N ASN A 141 -19.84 -22.82 -4.03
CA ASN A 141 -19.95 -23.70 -2.86
C ASN A 141 -20.43 -23.00 -1.59
N ALA A 142 -20.99 -21.79 -1.70
CA ALA A 142 -21.48 -20.95 -0.60
C ALA A 142 -20.43 -20.52 0.45
N SER A 143 -19.14 -20.84 0.26
CA SER A 143 -18.07 -20.33 1.13
C SER A 143 -17.61 -18.95 0.64
N PRO A 144 -17.38 -17.97 1.52
CA PRO A 144 -16.89 -16.67 1.09
C PRO A 144 -15.49 -16.82 0.47
N LEU A 145 -15.24 -16.07 -0.59
CA LEU A 145 -13.92 -16.02 -1.23
C LEU A 145 -13.35 -14.61 -1.16
N TRP A 146 -12.26 -14.47 -0.42
CA TRP A 146 -11.64 -13.16 -0.15
C TRP A 146 -10.58 -12.76 -1.16
N PHE A 147 -10.02 -13.70 -1.91
CA PHE A 147 -8.93 -13.43 -2.84
C PHE A 147 -9.21 -14.07 -4.20
N ARG A 148 -9.00 -13.32 -5.29
CA ARG A 148 -9.06 -13.81 -6.66
C ARG A 148 -7.83 -13.41 -7.45
N CYS A 149 -7.42 -14.30 -8.35
CA CYS A 149 -6.47 -14.02 -9.40
C CYS A 149 -7.22 -13.95 -10.73
N TYR A 150 -6.96 -12.90 -11.51
CA TYR A 150 -7.52 -12.69 -12.83
C TYR A 150 -6.41 -12.70 -13.87
N LEU A 151 -6.59 -13.52 -14.90
CA LEU A 151 -5.77 -13.50 -16.11
C LEU A 151 -6.60 -12.93 -17.25
N LEU A 152 -6.19 -11.77 -17.76
CA LEU A 152 -6.79 -11.13 -18.92
C LEU A 152 -6.02 -11.54 -20.16
N LEU A 153 -6.70 -12.18 -21.11
CA LEU A 153 -6.13 -12.58 -22.39
C LEU A 153 -6.39 -11.46 -23.41
N GLY A 154 -5.36 -10.68 -23.73
CA GLY A 154 -5.42 -9.62 -24.74
C GLY A 154 -4.87 -10.07 -26.09
N SER A 155 -4.89 -9.14 -27.05
CA SER A 155 -4.36 -9.34 -28.40
C SER A 155 -2.83 -9.17 -28.44
N ASN A 156 -2.20 -9.69 -29.50
CA ASN A 156 -0.75 -9.54 -29.76
C ASN A 156 0.15 -10.04 -28.62
N ASN A 157 -0.22 -11.17 -28.01
CA ASN A 157 0.48 -11.76 -26.86
C ASN A 157 0.67 -10.80 -25.68
N LYS A 158 -0.25 -9.85 -25.52
CA LYS A 158 -0.35 -8.97 -24.37
C LYS A 158 -1.39 -9.52 -23.40
N TYR A 159 -1.01 -9.59 -22.14
CA TYR A 159 -1.81 -10.20 -21.08
C TYR A 159 -1.85 -9.28 -19.86
N GLY A 160 -2.84 -9.50 -19.00
CA GLY A 160 -2.94 -8.86 -17.69
C GLY A 160 -3.02 -9.89 -16.58
N LEU A 161 -2.28 -9.72 -15.49
CA LEU A 161 -2.38 -10.55 -14.30
C LEU A 161 -2.70 -9.67 -13.08
N TYR A 162 -3.86 -9.88 -12.49
CA TYR A 162 -4.38 -9.04 -11.41
C TYR A 162 -4.79 -9.87 -10.20
N PHE A 163 -4.49 -9.38 -9.02
CA PHE A 163 -5.04 -9.86 -7.77
C PHE A 163 -6.14 -8.92 -7.30
N HIS A 164 -7.23 -9.50 -6.79
CA HIS A 164 -8.26 -8.77 -6.05
C HIS A 164 -8.46 -9.40 -4.68
N GLY A 165 -8.28 -8.62 -3.62
CA GLY A 165 -8.32 -9.14 -2.25
C GLY A 165 -8.28 -8.05 -1.18
N PRO A 166 -8.46 -8.41 0.10
CA PRO A 166 -8.51 -7.44 1.18
C PRO A 166 -7.12 -6.83 1.41
N HIS A 167 -7.07 -5.54 1.76
CA HIS A 167 -5.81 -4.87 2.08
C HIS A 167 -5.11 -5.48 3.32
N ALA A 168 -5.86 -6.18 4.18
CA ALA A 168 -5.32 -6.96 5.30
C ALA A 168 -4.32 -8.06 4.85
N ILE A 169 -4.36 -8.47 3.58
CA ILE A 169 -3.37 -9.35 2.93
C ILE A 169 -2.53 -8.54 1.93
N MET A 170 -3.19 -7.72 1.12
CA MET A 170 -2.62 -7.07 -0.06
C MET A 170 -2.02 -5.71 0.24
N ASP A 171 -0.78 -5.71 0.73
CA ASP A 171 0.06 -4.51 0.83
C ASP A 171 1.00 -4.36 -0.38
N GLY A 172 1.52 -3.15 -0.63
CA GLY A 172 2.43 -2.88 -1.74
C GLY A 172 3.61 -3.85 -1.83
N GLY A 173 4.44 -3.95 -0.78
CA GLY A 173 5.62 -4.84 -0.78
C GLY A 173 5.29 -6.35 -0.90
N PRO A 174 4.47 -6.90 0.00
CA PRO A 174 4.08 -8.32 -0.03
C PRO A 174 3.36 -8.74 -1.31
N THR A 175 2.48 -7.89 -1.86
CA THR A 175 1.79 -8.16 -3.14
C THR A 175 2.77 -8.24 -4.30
N LEU A 176 3.75 -7.33 -4.37
CA LEU A 176 4.80 -7.37 -5.40
C LEU A 176 5.67 -8.64 -5.28
N ASN A 177 5.94 -9.12 -4.07
CA ASN A 177 6.65 -10.39 -3.87
C ASN A 177 5.83 -11.59 -4.37
N ALA A 178 4.52 -11.61 -4.13
CA ALA A 178 3.62 -12.66 -4.62
C ALA A 178 3.60 -12.71 -6.17
N PHE A 179 3.55 -11.55 -6.83
CA PHE A 179 3.71 -11.48 -8.29
C PHE A 179 5.07 -11.98 -8.76
N ALA A 180 6.16 -11.63 -8.05
CA ALA A 180 7.49 -12.12 -8.38
C ALA A 180 7.57 -13.66 -8.38
N LEU A 181 6.96 -14.29 -7.37
CA LEU A 181 6.89 -15.76 -7.25
C LEU A 181 6.05 -16.36 -8.39
N MET A 182 4.86 -15.81 -8.66
CA MET A 182 4.02 -16.31 -9.75
C MET A 182 4.71 -16.22 -11.12
N LEU A 183 5.29 -15.07 -11.46
CA LEU A 183 5.98 -14.88 -12.74
C LEU A 183 7.23 -15.76 -12.86
N GLN A 184 7.95 -15.96 -11.75
CA GLN A 184 9.06 -16.92 -11.70
C GLN A 184 8.58 -18.36 -11.97
N TRP A 185 7.43 -18.77 -11.42
CA TRP A 185 6.89 -20.10 -11.63
C TRP A 185 6.28 -20.30 -13.01
N MET A 186 5.70 -19.24 -13.59
CA MET A 186 5.18 -19.27 -14.95
C MET A 186 6.29 -19.50 -15.98
N THR A 187 7.50 -19.00 -15.74
CA THR A 187 8.62 -19.05 -16.70
C THR A 187 9.54 -20.27 -16.56
N ASN A 188 9.37 -21.08 -15.51
CA ASN A 188 10.28 -22.18 -15.22
C ASN A 188 9.63 -23.55 -15.47
N ASP A 189 10.04 -24.18 -16.58
CA ASP A 189 9.54 -25.48 -17.04
C ASP A 189 9.91 -26.66 -16.13
N ALA A 190 10.91 -26.47 -15.26
CA ALA A 190 11.41 -27.54 -14.40
C ALA A 190 10.69 -27.65 -13.06
N ILE A 191 9.69 -26.80 -12.80
CA ILE A 191 9.02 -26.80 -11.51
C ILE A 191 7.89 -27.82 -11.54
N GLU A 192 7.97 -28.76 -10.60
CA GLU A 192 6.95 -29.75 -10.28
C GLU A 192 5.51 -29.20 -10.39
N PRO A 193 4.58 -29.90 -11.07
CA PRO A 193 3.17 -29.49 -11.11
C PRO A 193 2.58 -29.28 -9.72
N ALA A 194 1.72 -28.28 -9.56
CA ALA A 194 1.12 -27.94 -8.27
C ALA A 194 0.33 -29.11 -7.66
N GLU A 195 -0.22 -30.00 -8.49
CA GLU A 195 -0.96 -31.19 -8.07
C GLU A 195 -0.08 -32.21 -7.32
N ASN A 196 1.24 -32.19 -7.53
CA ASN A 196 2.16 -33.12 -6.88
C ASN A 196 2.71 -32.60 -5.55
N LEU A 197 2.42 -31.33 -5.20
CA LEU A 197 2.83 -30.77 -3.92
C LEU A 197 2.17 -31.54 -2.76
N PRO A 198 2.82 -31.62 -1.58
CA PRO A 198 2.30 -32.36 -0.44
C PRO A 198 1.17 -31.59 0.26
N TRP A 199 0.02 -31.45 -0.41
CA TRP A 199 -1.18 -30.80 0.10
C TRP A 199 -1.63 -31.41 1.43
N GLY A 200 -2.21 -30.57 2.29
CA GLY A 200 -2.48 -30.84 3.69
C GLY A 200 -1.33 -30.43 4.61
N THR A 201 -0.14 -30.16 4.07
CA THR A 201 1.03 -29.66 4.83
C THR A 201 1.26 -28.16 4.68
N GLU A 202 0.60 -27.50 3.73
CA GLU A 202 0.84 -26.11 3.40
C GLU A 202 0.52 -25.14 4.54
N TRP A 203 -0.28 -25.54 5.53
CA TRP A 203 -0.58 -24.70 6.70
C TRP A 203 0.67 -24.28 7.49
N HIS A 204 1.79 -25.01 7.39
CA HIS A 204 3.07 -24.60 7.99
C HIS A 204 3.60 -23.30 7.37
N ASN A 205 3.14 -22.93 6.17
CA ASN A 205 3.51 -21.71 5.46
C ASN A 205 2.57 -20.53 5.81
N LEU A 206 1.62 -20.69 6.74
CA LEU A 206 0.78 -19.57 7.19
C LEU A 206 1.65 -18.48 7.83
N PRO A 207 1.50 -17.22 7.41
CA PRO A 207 2.34 -16.14 7.91
C PRO A 207 2.02 -15.83 9.37
N LEU A 208 3.05 -15.50 10.15
CA LEU A 208 2.85 -14.86 11.46
C LEU A 208 2.20 -13.47 11.28
N GLY A 209 1.59 -12.98 12.36
CA GLY A 209 1.10 -11.61 12.38
C GLY A 209 2.23 -10.56 12.42
N PRO A 210 1.90 -9.28 12.23
CA PRO A 210 2.86 -8.19 12.08
C PRO A 210 3.76 -7.96 13.32
N VAL A 211 3.29 -8.26 14.54
CA VAL A 211 4.05 -8.04 15.78
C VAL A 211 5.12 -9.13 15.98
N SER A 212 4.79 -10.41 15.80
CA SER A 212 5.74 -11.53 15.91
C SER A 212 6.73 -11.51 14.77
N ALA A 213 6.25 -11.22 13.55
CA ALA A 213 7.12 -11.14 12.38
C ALA A 213 8.21 -10.06 12.53
N THR A 214 7.95 -9.01 13.31
CA THR A 214 8.92 -7.93 13.63
C THR A 214 9.71 -8.14 14.92
N GLY A 215 9.69 -9.37 15.47
CA GLY A 215 10.48 -9.80 16.61
C GLY A 215 9.72 -9.91 17.94
N GLY A 216 8.40 -10.00 17.90
CA GLY A 216 7.56 -10.12 19.10
C GLY A 216 7.46 -8.81 19.88
N PRO A 217 6.72 -8.79 21.00
CA PRO A 217 6.53 -7.60 21.82
C PRO A 217 7.84 -6.98 22.32
N ARG A 218 7.90 -5.64 22.44
CA ARG A 218 9.09 -4.95 22.94
C ARG A 218 9.13 -4.92 24.47
N GLU A 219 10.28 -5.27 25.04
CA GLU A 219 10.49 -5.26 26.50
C GLU A 219 10.30 -3.86 27.12
N ASP A 220 10.63 -2.79 26.39
CA ASP A 220 10.50 -1.41 26.82
C ASP A 220 9.15 -0.77 26.45
N TRP A 221 8.17 -1.57 25.99
CA TRP A 221 6.87 -1.06 25.53
C TRP A 221 6.15 -0.19 26.57
N ASP A 222 6.13 -0.63 27.83
CA ASP A 222 5.43 0.07 28.92
C ASP A 222 5.99 1.48 29.21
N ILE A 223 7.20 1.78 28.73
CA ILE A 223 7.85 3.08 28.88
C ILE A 223 7.94 3.78 27.51
N ALA A 224 8.73 3.22 26.60
CA ALA A 224 9.03 3.82 25.30
C ALA A 224 7.82 3.74 24.36
N GLY A 225 7.09 2.62 24.36
CA GLY A 225 5.87 2.46 23.56
C GLY A 225 4.75 3.40 24.02
N ILE A 226 4.54 3.51 25.33
CA ILE A 226 3.56 4.47 25.90
C ILE A 226 3.96 5.92 25.60
N GLU A 227 5.24 6.26 25.69
CA GLU A 227 5.74 7.58 25.32
C GLU A 227 5.53 7.87 23.83
N LEU A 228 5.76 6.89 22.96
CA LEU A 228 5.48 7.00 21.53
C LEU A 228 3.99 7.19 21.24
N LEU A 229 3.10 6.50 21.97
CA LEU A 229 1.65 6.68 21.83
C LEU A 229 1.19 8.07 22.26
N LYS A 230 1.75 8.65 23.33
CA LYS A 230 1.45 10.04 23.74
C LYS A 230 1.84 11.08 22.70
N GLN A 231 2.76 10.74 21.80
CA GLN A 231 3.21 11.60 20.71
C GLN A 231 2.30 11.50 19.49
N LEU A 232 1.37 10.54 19.46
CA LEU A 232 0.29 10.57 18.49
C LEU A 232 -0.54 11.82 18.75
N PRO A 233 -0.94 12.55 17.70
CA PRO A 233 -1.60 13.83 17.79
C PRO A 233 -3.08 13.69 18.21
N ASP A 234 -3.35 13.07 19.35
CA ASP A 234 -4.69 13.03 19.92
C ASP A 234 -5.03 14.37 20.62
N SER A 235 -4.04 15.24 20.86
CA SER A 235 -4.22 16.50 21.60
C SER A 235 -4.13 17.78 20.76
N GLU A 236 -3.38 17.80 19.65
CA GLU A 236 -3.27 18.98 18.76
C GLU A 236 -4.37 19.02 17.68
N ALA A 237 -4.81 17.86 17.18
CA ALA A 237 -5.88 17.76 16.18
C ALA A 237 -7.23 18.33 16.65
N VAL A 238 -7.45 18.38 17.97
CA VAL A 238 -8.68 18.96 18.56
C VAL A 238 -8.71 20.50 18.44
N ARG A 239 -7.56 21.14 18.17
CA ARG A 239 -7.42 22.61 18.27
C ARG A 239 -7.22 23.34 16.94
N THR A 240 -7.05 22.64 15.82
CA THR A 240 -6.78 23.25 14.50
C THR A 240 -7.56 22.56 13.38
N ILE A 241 -7.72 23.24 12.25
CA ILE A 241 -8.53 22.79 11.11
C ILE A 241 -7.64 22.00 10.13
N PRO A 242 -7.99 20.77 9.73
CA PRO A 242 -7.21 20.02 8.76
C PRO A 242 -7.31 20.66 7.37
N LEU A 243 -6.16 20.80 6.71
CA LEU A 243 -6.07 21.10 5.28
C LEU A 243 -6.54 19.87 4.52
N ALA A 244 -7.67 20.01 3.81
CA ALA A 244 -8.28 18.94 3.05
C ALA A 244 -8.58 19.39 1.63
N ALA A 245 -8.50 18.46 0.68
CA ALA A 245 -9.08 18.64 -0.64
C ALA A 245 -10.57 18.32 -0.52
N ARG A 246 -11.45 19.28 -0.83
CA ARG A 246 -12.90 19.06 -0.76
C ARG A 246 -13.43 18.61 -2.13
N PRO A 247 -14.21 17.51 -2.18
CA PRO A 247 -14.89 17.09 -3.41
C PRO A 247 -15.97 18.09 -3.81
N PHE A 248 -16.43 18.00 -5.06
CA PHE A 248 -17.59 18.76 -5.54
C PHE A 248 -18.89 18.31 -4.84
N ARG A 249 -19.00 17.02 -4.48
CA ARG A 249 -20.15 16.44 -3.78
C ARG A 249 -19.73 15.85 -2.46
N MET A 250 -20.57 16.03 -1.44
CA MET A 250 -20.38 15.42 -0.11
C MET A 250 -20.87 13.97 -0.03
N SER A 251 -21.29 13.39 -1.16
CA SER A 251 -21.73 12.01 -1.27
C SER A 251 -21.40 11.42 -2.65
N GLN A 252 -21.24 10.10 -2.68
CA GLN A 252 -21.02 9.31 -3.90
C GLN A 252 -22.35 9.07 -4.63
N SER A 253 -22.30 8.90 -5.95
CA SER A 253 -23.47 8.40 -6.71
C SER A 253 -23.47 6.89 -6.84
N ALA A 254 -22.29 6.29 -6.99
CA ALA A 254 -22.11 4.85 -7.07
C ALA A 254 -20.97 4.43 -6.14
N VAL A 255 -21.30 3.68 -5.09
CA VAL A 255 -20.31 3.27 -4.09
C VAL A 255 -19.26 2.36 -4.70
N GLY A 256 -17.99 2.73 -4.52
CA GLY A 256 -16.85 2.02 -5.08
C GLY A 256 -16.57 2.33 -6.56
N LYS A 257 -17.33 3.21 -7.19
CA LYS A 257 -16.95 3.78 -8.48
C LYS A 257 -15.79 4.74 -8.28
N THR A 258 -14.69 4.50 -8.97
CA THR A 258 -13.45 5.26 -8.80
C THR A 258 -13.03 5.95 -10.09
N CYS A 259 -12.57 7.21 -9.98
CA CYS A 259 -11.80 7.88 -11.01
C CYS A 259 -10.31 7.72 -10.69
N ARG A 260 -9.50 7.36 -11.68
CA ARG A 260 -8.06 7.16 -11.53
C ARG A 260 -7.34 7.89 -12.66
N LEU A 261 -6.42 8.77 -12.30
CA LEU A 261 -5.60 9.53 -13.24
C LEU A 261 -4.13 9.31 -12.93
N GLU A 262 -3.30 9.35 -13.96
CA GLU A 262 -1.87 9.12 -13.85
C GLU A 262 -1.08 10.18 -14.62
N ARG A 263 0.02 10.62 -14.02
CA ARG A 263 1.08 11.37 -14.68
C ARG A 263 2.36 10.56 -14.64
N VAL A 264 2.97 10.41 -15.82
CA VAL A 264 4.24 9.70 -16.01
C VAL A 264 5.29 10.70 -16.43
N LEU A 265 6.34 10.84 -15.62
CA LEU A 265 7.52 11.61 -15.98
C LEU A 265 8.51 10.70 -16.71
N ASP A 266 9.06 11.20 -17.81
CA ASP A 266 10.05 10.47 -18.60
C ASP A 266 11.31 10.12 -17.78
N PRO A 267 12.14 9.17 -18.25
CA PRO A 267 13.31 8.74 -17.50
C PRO A 267 14.34 9.84 -17.21
N ALA A 268 14.51 10.82 -18.09
CA ALA A 268 15.47 11.91 -17.90
C ALA A 268 14.97 12.87 -16.82
N SER A 269 13.70 13.28 -16.89
CA SER A 269 13.05 14.12 -15.88
C SER A 269 13.02 13.44 -14.51
N THR A 270 12.66 12.14 -14.48
CA THR A 270 12.66 11.33 -13.26
C THR A 270 14.03 11.28 -12.62
N ARG A 271 15.08 11.00 -13.39
CA ARG A 271 16.46 10.96 -12.89
C ARG A 271 16.89 12.30 -12.30
N ARG A 272 16.57 13.41 -12.97
CA ARG A 272 16.86 14.77 -12.46
C ARG A 272 16.15 15.01 -11.13
N LEU A 273 14.86 14.68 -11.05
CA LEU A 273 14.03 14.88 -9.86
C LEU A 273 14.52 14.05 -8.67
N VAL A 274 14.77 12.76 -8.86
CA VAL A 274 15.29 11.86 -7.82
C VAL A 274 16.66 12.34 -7.33
N ASN A 275 17.57 12.70 -8.24
CA ASN A 275 18.90 13.16 -7.88
C ASN A 275 18.85 14.47 -7.09
N LYS A 276 18.10 15.47 -7.56
CA LYS A 276 18.02 16.77 -6.88
C LYS A 276 17.38 16.62 -5.49
N THR A 277 16.31 15.84 -5.38
CA THR A 277 15.64 15.51 -4.11
C THR A 277 16.59 14.88 -3.10
N ARG A 278 17.41 13.91 -3.55
CA ARG A 278 18.45 13.30 -2.73
C ARG A 278 19.54 14.30 -2.32
N ILE A 279 20.00 15.16 -3.23
CA ILE A 279 21.02 16.19 -2.95
C ILE A 279 20.55 17.15 -1.86
N VAL A 280 19.27 17.55 -1.88
CA VAL A 280 18.70 18.41 -0.83
C VAL A 280 18.35 17.65 0.46
N GLY A 281 18.62 16.35 0.53
CA GLY A 281 18.49 15.54 1.75
C GLY A 281 17.10 14.97 2.02
N TYR A 282 16.23 14.90 1.01
CA TYR A 282 14.86 14.39 1.13
C TYR A 282 14.63 13.11 0.32
N SER A 283 13.51 12.43 0.59
CA SER A 283 13.02 11.29 -0.19
C SER A 283 11.90 11.76 -1.12
N MET A 284 11.53 10.91 -2.08
CA MET A 284 10.36 11.20 -2.94
C MET A 284 9.05 11.28 -2.14
N SER A 285 8.92 10.53 -1.04
CA SER A 285 7.74 10.63 -0.16
C SER A 285 7.66 12.03 0.46
N HIS A 286 8.76 12.52 1.06
CA HIS A 286 8.79 13.86 1.66
C HIS A 286 8.48 14.96 0.62
N LEU A 287 9.02 14.82 -0.60
CA LEU A 287 8.81 15.77 -1.67
C LEU A 287 7.34 15.84 -2.10
N PHE A 288 6.71 14.69 -2.36
CA PHE A 288 5.35 14.64 -2.89
C PHE A 288 4.30 14.97 -1.83
N GLU A 289 4.52 14.59 -0.56
CA GLU A 289 3.70 15.07 0.55
C GLU A 289 3.80 16.59 0.73
N ALA A 290 5.00 17.17 0.62
CA ALA A 290 5.18 18.62 0.66
C ALA A 290 4.50 19.32 -0.52
N ALA A 291 4.64 18.77 -1.73
CA ALA A 291 4.01 19.29 -2.94
C ALA A 291 2.48 19.26 -2.83
N TYR A 292 1.92 18.20 -2.24
CA TYR A 292 0.50 18.09 -1.99
C TYR A 292 0.00 19.09 -0.95
N CYS A 293 0.72 19.26 0.16
CA CYS A 293 0.41 20.30 1.13
C CYS A 293 0.35 21.70 0.48
N MET A 294 1.33 22.03 -0.39
CA MET A 294 1.29 23.27 -1.18
C MET A 294 0.10 23.34 -2.15
N ALA A 295 -0.28 22.22 -2.76
CA ALA A 295 -1.46 22.15 -3.63
C ALA A 295 -2.75 22.43 -2.83
N LEU A 296 -2.86 21.89 -1.62
CA LEU A 296 -3.98 22.16 -0.71
C LEU A 296 -4.05 23.62 -0.29
N LEU A 297 -2.91 24.23 0.06
CA LEU A 297 -2.84 25.67 0.37
C LEU A 297 -3.32 26.52 -0.81
N ALA A 298 -2.88 26.19 -2.02
CA ALA A 298 -3.29 26.90 -3.24
C ALA A 298 -4.80 26.74 -3.51
N ARG A 299 -5.32 25.51 -3.42
CA ARG A 299 -6.72 25.21 -3.72
C ARG A 299 -7.69 25.82 -2.70
N ASN A 300 -7.32 25.84 -1.41
CA ASN A 300 -8.15 26.45 -0.36
C ASN A 300 -8.04 27.99 -0.33
N GLN A 301 -7.14 28.59 -1.11
CA GLN A 301 -6.95 30.06 -1.21
C GLN A 301 -6.78 30.74 0.16
N LEU A 302 -6.11 30.06 1.11
CA LEU A 302 -5.99 30.55 2.48
C LEU A 302 -4.95 31.69 2.56
N PRO A 303 -5.33 32.88 3.03
CA PRO A 303 -4.36 33.94 3.24
C PRO A 303 -3.36 33.54 4.35
N PRO A 304 -2.08 33.90 4.22
CA PRO A 304 -1.06 33.63 5.23
C PRO A 304 -1.44 33.96 6.67
N SER A 305 -2.26 35.00 6.88
CA SER A 305 -2.68 35.47 8.20
C SER A 305 -3.52 34.47 8.99
N VAL A 306 -4.11 33.45 8.33
CA VAL A 306 -4.93 32.42 9.00
C VAL A 306 -4.25 31.06 9.06
N TRP A 307 -3.03 30.91 8.53
CA TRP A 307 -2.37 29.61 8.48
C TRP A 307 -2.19 28.99 9.88
N ASN A 308 -2.01 29.80 10.92
CA ASN A 308 -1.89 29.32 12.29
C ASN A 308 -3.10 28.54 12.83
N THR A 309 -4.28 28.64 12.19
CA THR A 309 -5.46 27.85 12.57
C THR A 309 -5.54 26.51 11.85
N TYR A 310 -4.63 26.24 10.91
CA TYR A 310 -4.66 25.04 10.06
C TYR A 310 -3.46 24.13 10.32
N HIS A 311 -3.66 22.85 10.02
CA HIS A 311 -2.59 21.87 9.97
C HIS A 311 -2.71 21.01 8.70
N PHE A 312 -1.58 20.50 8.23
CA PHE A 312 -1.56 19.44 7.24
C PHE A 312 -1.52 18.10 7.96
N SER A 313 -2.37 17.17 7.53
CA SER A 313 -2.41 15.80 8.03
C SER A 313 -2.18 14.81 6.91
N GLY A 314 -1.22 13.91 7.11
CA GLY A 314 -1.16 12.60 6.47
C GLY A 314 -1.66 11.56 7.46
N ASN A 315 -2.96 11.57 7.81
CA ASN A 315 -3.51 10.66 8.85
C ASN A 315 -3.37 9.16 8.51
N SER A 316 -3.02 8.83 7.26
CA SER A 316 -2.75 7.45 6.81
C SER A 316 -1.38 7.31 6.12
N SER A 317 -0.34 7.98 6.65
CA SER A 317 1.04 7.75 6.21
C SER A 317 1.50 6.33 6.56
N ALA A 318 1.47 5.44 5.58
CA ALA A 318 1.86 4.05 5.72
C ALA A 318 3.39 3.89 5.72
N ILE A 319 3.94 3.32 6.79
CA ILE A 319 5.35 2.89 6.88
C ILE A 319 5.44 1.38 6.68
N SER A 320 6.35 0.95 5.82
CA SER A 320 6.62 -0.48 5.63
C SER A 320 7.33 -1.08 6.85
N LEU A 321 6.81 -2.20 7.34
CA LEU A 321 7.42 -3.02 8.39
C LEU A 321 8.44 -4.02 7.84
N ILE A 322 8.59 -4.12 6.52
CA ILE A 322 9.51 -5.07 5.88
C ILE A 322 10.96 -4.95 6.39
N PRO A 323 11.53 -3.75 6.58
CA PRO A 323 12.86 -3.60 7.17
C PRO A 323 13.00 -4.10 8.62
N HIS A 324 11.88 -4.34 9.30
CA HIS A 324 11.82 -4.80 10.68
C HIS A 324 11.52 -6.30 10.82
N LEU A 325 11.21 -6.99 9.71
CA LEU A 325 10.98 -8.44 9.72
C LEU A 325 12.23 -9.18 10.21
N LYS A 326 12.03 -10.21 11.03
CA LYS A 326 13.10 -11.07 11.56
C LYS A 326 13.15 -12.37 10.78
N LEU A 327 14.35 -12.95 10.63
CA LEU A 327 14.50 -14.30 10.10
C LEU A 327 13.67 -15.30 10.94
N PRO A 328 13.01 -16.31 10.32
CA PRO A 328 12.97 -16.61 8.88
C PRO A 328 11.83 -15.91 8.11
N TYR A 329 11.21 -14.87 8.66
CA TYR A 329 10.00 -14.22 8.13
C TYR A 329 10.27 -13.11 7.10
N ASP A 330 11.53 -12.75 6.88
CA ASP A 330 12.00 -11.82 5.84
C ASP A 330 12.07 -12.47 4.45
N THR A 331 11.13 -13.38 4.15
CA THR A 331 11.07 -14.14 2.91
C THR A 331 10.02 -13.58 1.96
N ARG A 332 10.16 -13.86 0.66
CA ARG A 332 9.15 -13.47 -0.35
C ARG A 332 7.78 -14.12 -0.13
N THR A 333 7.74 -15.22 0.61
CA THR A 333 6.52 -15.98 0.94
C THR A 333 5.77 -15.42 2.14
N HIS A 334 6.32 -14.43 2.86
CA HIS A 334 5.60 -13.68 3.89
C HIS A 334 4.60 -12.71 3.24
N PHE A 335 3.49 -13.26 2.75
CA PHE A 335 2.46 -12.52 2.04
C PHE A 335 1.29 -12.13 2.96
N ILE A 336 1.47 -11.09 3.75
CA ILE A 336 0.42 -10.50 4.59
C ILE A 336 0.72 -9.02 4.82
N SER A 337 -0.26 -8.25 5.29
CA SER A 337 -0.06 -6.83 5.61
C SER A 337 1.19 -6.63 6.48
N SER A 338 2.12 -5.83 5.97
CA SER A 338 3.44 -5.54 6.52
C SER A 338 3.66 -4.03 6.55
N ARG A 339 2.65 -3.31 7.05
CA ARG A 339 2.67 -1.86 7.25
C ARG A 339 2.14 -1.46 8.62
N THR A 340 2.48 -0.24 9.02
CA THR A 340 1.87 0.48 10.15
C THR A 340 1.49 1.88 9.70
N HIS A 341 0.46 2.46 10.30
CA HIS A 341 0.02 3.81 9.98
C HIS A 341 0.44 4.76 11.09
N ILE A 342 1.17 5.81 10.71
CA ILE A 342 1.50 6.88 11.64
C ILE A 342 0.80 8.17 11.19
N PRO A 343 0.18 8.91 12.10
CA PRO A 343 -0.35 10.22 11.79
C PRO A 343 0.80 11.22 11.68
N ILE A 344 1.02 11.75 10.48
CA ILE A 344 1.95 12.86 10.26
C ILE A 344 1.15 14.15 10.28
N GLN A 345 1.36 14.98 11.30
CA GLN A 345 0.74 16.30 11.40
C GLN A 345 1.77 17.41 11.45
N ILE A 346 1.50 18.48 10.70
CA ILE A 346 2.35 19.67 10.62
C ILE A 346 1.46 20.88 10.80
N SER A 347 1.73 21.67 11.84
CA SER A 347 1.06 22.94 12.01
C SER A 347 1.49 23.89 10.90
N MET A 348 0.54 24.54 10.23
CA MET A 348 0.88 25.54 9.21
C MET A 348 1.47 26.82 9.81
N ALA A 349 1.39 26.99 11.14
CA ALA A 349 2.13 28.02 11.86
C ALA A 349 3.67 27.83 11.79
N GLU A 350 4.14 26.60 11.59
CA GLU A 350 5.57 26.28 11.47
C GLU A 350 6.12 26.64 10.08
N ILE A 351 5.25 26.90 9.10
CA ILE A 351 5.61 27.14 7.71
C ILE A 351 5.60 28.64 7.43
N SER A 352 6.73 29.17 6.95
CA SER A 352 6.83 30.59 6.65
C SER A 352 6.09 30.92 5.34
N PRO A 353 5.16 31.89 5.34
CA PRO A 353 4.45 32.28 4.12
C PRO A 353 5.22 33.23 3.20
N ILE A 354 6.36 33.78 3.65
CA ILE A 354 7.10 34.87 2.96
C ILE A 354 8.31 34.34 2.19
N VAL A 355 8.46 33.02 2.05
CA VAL A 355 9.58 32.42 1.33
C VAL A 355 9.23 32.11 -0.12
N SER A 356 10.23 31.96 -0.99
CA SER A 356 10.01 31.52 -2.37
C SER A 356 9.31 30.15 -2.43
N PRO A 357 8.55 29.83 -3.48
CA PRO A 357 7.81 28.56 -3.58
C PRO A 357 8.70 27.32 -3.33
N ARG A 358 9.92 27.30 -3.89
CA ARG A 358 10.88 26.23 -3.62
C ARG A 358 11.32 26.17 -2.15
N ARG A 359 11.57 27.31 -1.50
CA ARG A 359 11.91 27.32 -0.07
C ARG A 359 10.74 26.83 0.79
N GLN A 360 9.51 27.18 0.42
CA GLN A 360 8.31 26.70 1.10
C GLN A 360 8.18 25.17 0.97
N LEU A 361 8.37 24.63 -0.24
CA LEU A 361 8.39 23.18 -0.49
C LEU A 361 9.42 22.48 0.42
N LEU A 362 10.64 23.01 0.48
CA LEU A 362 11.71 22.42 1.27
C LEU A 362 11.48 22.56 2.78
N GLN A 363 10.83 23.63 3.25
CA GLN A 363 10.42 23.78 4.65
C GLN A 363 9.37 22.74 5.04
N ILE A 364 8.34 22.54 4.21
CA ILE A 364 7.31 21.53 4.46
C ILE A 364 7.95 20.13 4.42
N ALA A 365 8.77 19.83 3.40
CA ALA A 365 9.48 18.55 3.30
C ALA A 365 10.40 18.29 4.50
N HIS A 366 11.00 19.35 5.06
CA HIS A 366 11.79 19.27 6.29
C HIS A 366 10.93 18.86 7.49
N ALA A 367 9.82 19.56 7.72
CA ALA A 367 8.90 19.26 8.81
C ALA A 367 8.36 17.82 8.71
N ILE A 368 7.96 17.39 7.50
CA ILE A 368 7.55 16.01 7.22
C ILE A 368 8.65 15.03 7.62
N LYS A 369 9.87 15.24 7.10
CA LYS A 369 11.02 14.35 7.39
C LYS A 369 11.31 14.25 8.88
N GLN A 370 11.24 15.35 9.64
CA GLN A 370 11.47 15.34 11.08
C GLN A 370 10.45 14.45 11.81
N LYS A 371 9.17 14.56 11.45
CA LYS A 371 8.10 13.72 12.02
C LYS A 371 8.33 12.24 11.68
N TYR A 372 8.59 11.90 10.40
CA TYR A 372 8.90 10.52 10.00
C TYR A 372 10.13 9.96 10.70
N THR A 373 11.21 10.74 10.79
CA THR A 373 12.48 10.29 11.41
C THR A 373 12.26 9.90 12.86
N ARG A 374 11.43 10.65 13.60
CA ARG A 374 11.08 10.34 15.00
C ARG A 374 10.46 8.94 15.14
N PHE A 375 9.54 8.58 14.27
CA PHE A 375 8.93 7.24 14.28
C PHE A 375 9.88 6.16 13.75
N ALA A 376 10.56 6.44 12.63
CA ALA A 376 11.41 5.45 11.95
C ALA A 376 12.56 4.93 12.82
N ILE A 377 13.12 5.78 13.70
CA ILE A 377 14.20 5.38 14.61
C ILE A 377 13.69 4.73 15.92
N HIS A 378 12.37 4.74 16.17
CA HIS A 378 11.84 4.29 17.45
C HIS A 378 11.69 2.75 17.49
N PRO A 379 12.28 2.04 18.48
CA PRO A 379 12.24 0.57 18.55
C PRO A 379 10.83 -0.04 18.63
N CYS A 380 9.90 0.68 19.26
CA CYS A 380 8.48 0.30 19.39
C CYS A 380 7.60 0.67 18.19
N MET A 381 8.12 1.35 17.15
CA MET A 381 7.31 1.78 16.00
C MET A 381 6.51 0.65 15.33
N PRO A 382 7.08 -0.56 15.12
CA PRO A 382 6.35 -1.66 14.50
C PRO A 382 5.06 -2.08 15.22
N HIS A 383 4.89 -1.74 16.50
CA HIS A 383 3.75 -2.18 17.32
C HIS A 383 2.73 -1.07 17.59
N ILE A 384 2.96 0.16 17.11
CA ILE A 384 2.03 1.29 17.28
C ILE A 384 0.62 0.89 16.84
N GLN A 385 0.48 0.34 15.63
CA GLN A 385 -0.83 -0.01 15.09
C GLN A 385 -1.51 -1.10 15.92
N ALA A 386 -0.76 -2.10 16.37
CA ALA A 386 -1.30 -3.17 17.22
C ALA A 386 -1.84 -2.63 18.54
N ALA A 387 -1.14 -1.67 19.14
CA ALA A 387 -1.58 -1.02 20.37
C ALA A 387 -2.80 -0.12 20.17
N ARG A 388 -2.91 0.56 19.01
CA ARG A 388 -4.07 1.38 18.66
C ARG A 388 -5.30 0.54 18.33
N ALA A 389 -5.14 -0.68 17.81
CA ALA A 389 -6.24 -1.48 17.30
C ALA A 389 -7.32 -1.83 18.35
N TYR A 390 -7.01 -1.70 19.65
CA TYR A 390 -7.95 -1.94 20.75
C TYR A 390 -8.50 -0.66 21.41
N GLN A 391 -8.15 0.52 20.90
CA GLN A 391 -8.72 1.76 21.41
C GLN A 391 -10.17 1.92 20.90
N PRO A 392 -11.14 2.32 21.76
CA PRO A 392 -12.55 2.48 21.37
C PRO A 392 -12.76 3.42 20.18
N ASP A 393 -11.89 4.42 20.05
CA ASP A 393 -11.97 5.47 19.03
C ASP A 393 -11.09 5.18 17.80
N ALA A 394 -10.51 3.98 17.69
CA ALA A 394 -9.53 3.64 16.66
C ALA A 394 -10.05 3.79 15.22
N LEU A 395 -11.37 3.80 15.04
CA LEU A 395 -12.04 4.10 13.77
C LEU A 395 -13.18 5.07 14.05
N SER A 396 -12.97 6.34 13.71
CA SER A 396 -14.04 7.32 13.69
C SER A 396 -14.93 7.07 12.47
N GLU A 397 -16.24 7.03 12.65
CA GLU A 397 -17.21 7.02 11.54
C GLU A 397 -17.27 8.35 10.76
N ARG A 398 -16.45 9.34 11.14
CA ARG A 398 -16.43 10.63 10.45
C ARG A 398 -15.94 10.44 9.02
N PRO A 399 -16.55 11.14 8.04
CA PRO A 399 -16.09 11.10 6.66
C PRO A 399 -14.62 11.49 6.62
N ASP A 400 -13.78 10.57 6.16
CA ASP A 400 -12.37 10.84 5.98
C ASP A 400 -12.22 11.84 4.81
N VAL A 401 -11.78 13.05 5.15
CA VAL A 401 -11.52 14.13 4.19
C VAL A 401 -10.02 14.33 3.98
N GLU A 402 -9.18 13.52 4.62
CA GLU A 402 -7.75 13.66 4.56
C GLU A 402 -7.13 12.62 3.63
N SER A 403 -6.36 13.11 2.67
CA SER A 403 -5.74 12.25 1.67
C SER A 403 -4.50 11.56 2.21
N SER A 404 -4.18 10.42 1.58
CA SER A 404 -2.93 9.72 1.81
C SER A 404 -2.04 9.77 0.56
N ILE A 405 -0.73 9.85 0.79
CA ILE A 405 0.29 9.72 -0.25
C ILE A 405 1.14 8.51 0.10
N ASN A 406 1.08 7.51 -0.77
CA ASN A 406 1.74 6.22 -0.57
C ASN A 406 2.85 6.06 -1.61
N ASN A 407 4.08 5.88 -1.14
CA ASN A 407 5.23 5.63 -2.00
C ASN A 407 5.56 4.13 -2.03
N VAL A 408 5.28 3.48 -3.16
CA VAL A 408 5.61 2.07 -3.38
C VAL A 408 7.11 1.90 -3.66
N GLY A 409 7.76 2.95 -4.18
CA GLY A 409 9.18 2.96 -4.53
C GLY A 409 9.47 2.31 -5.90
N PRO A 410 10.73 1.91 -6.14
CA PRO A 410 11.11 1.25 -7.39
C PRO A 410 10.55 -0.16 -7.47
N ILE A 411 9.75 -0.45 -8.50
CA ILE A 411 9.15 -1.77 -8.74
C ILE A 411 10.24 -2.82 -8.94
N GLU A 412 11.30 -2.47 -9.66
CA GLU A 412 12.43 -3.34 -10.00
C GLU A 412 13.25 -3.78 -8.78
N ARG A 413 13.09 -3.09 -7.64
CA ARG A 413 13.72 -3.51 -6.38
C ARG A 413 13.02 -4.72 -5.77
N ARG A 414 11.76 -4.99 -6.13
CA ARG A 414 10.93 -6.05 -5.56
C ARG A 414 10.74 -7.23 -6.50
N LEU A 415 10.56 -6.97 -7.80
CA LEU A 415 10.46 -8.00 -8.81
C LEU A 415 11.23 -7.61 -10.08
N PRO A 416 11.83 -8.57 -10.80
CA PRO A 416 12.35 -8.34 -12.15
C PRO A 416 11.27 -7.72 -13.07
N LEU A 417 11.66 -7.06 -14.15
CA LEU A 417 10.71 -6.64 -15.19
C LEU A 417 10.67 -7.59 -16.38
N SER A 418 11.60 -8.54 -16.44
CA SER A 418 11.77 -9.49 -17.53
C SER A 418 12.20 -10.83 -16.96
N TRP A 419 11.60 -11.92 -17.44
CA TRP A 419 11.96 -13.29 -17.07
C TRP A 419 12.36 -14.05 -18.32
N LYS A 420 13.47 -14.78 -18.23
CA LYS A 420 13.91 -15.69 -19.28
C LYS A 420 13.42 -17.10 -18.95
N GLY A 421 12.93 -17.81 -19.97
CA GLY A 421 12.74 -19.25 -19.86
C GLY A 421 14.09 -19.95 -19.69
N ARG A 422 14.09 -21.17 -19.13
CA ARG A 422 15.32 -21.92 -18.84
C ARG A 422 16.28 -22.04 -20.04
N HIS A 423 15.73 -22.12 -21.24
CA HIS A 423 16.48 -22.29 -22.48
C HIS A 423 16.36 -21.08 -23.44
N ALA A 424 15.73 -19.99 -23.01
CA ALA A 424 15.47 -18.84 -23.85
C ALA A 424 16.62 -17.82 -23.75
N THR A 425 17.09 -17.33 -24.90
CA THR A 425 18.05 -16.22 -24.99
C THR A 425 17.36 -14.88 -24.69
N GLU A 426 16.12 -14.75 -25.16
CA GLU A 426 15.24 -13.60 -24.99
C GLU A 426 14.28 -13.77 -23.80
N PRO A 427 13.80 -12.68 -23.18
CA PRO A 427 12.74 -12.75 -22.18
C PRO A 427 11.46 -13.38 -22.74
N VAL A 428 10.90 -14.35 -22.01
CA VAL A 428 9.61 -14.98 -22.35
C VAL A 428 8.42 -14.26 -21.72
N ILE A 429 8.66 -13.45 -20.69
CA ILE A 429 7.70 -12.54 -20.08
C ILE A 429 8.39 -11.19 -19.84
N GLU A 430 7.75 -10.10 -20.29
CA GLU A 430 8.18 -8.73 -20.05
C GLU A 430 7.04 -7.88 -19.50
N LEU A 431 7.21 -7.29 -18.32
CA LEU A 431 6.20 -6.41 -17.74
C LEU A 431 6.19 -5.07 -18.48
N GLU A 432 5.01 -4.60 -18.81
CA GLU A 432 4.80 -3.33 -19.49
C GLU A 432 4.44 -2.23 -18.51
N SER A 433 3.45 -2.48 -17.66
CA SER A 433 2.96 -1.54 -16.66
C SER A 433 2.50 -2.25 -15.39
N VAL A 434 2.44 -1.50 -14.30
CA VAL A 434 1.82 -1.89 -13.04
C VAL A 434 0.64 -0.96 -12.77
N LEU A 435 -0.38 -1.48 -12.12
CA LEU A 435 -1.56 -0.72 -11.73
C LEU A 435 -1.88 -0.99 -10.27
N PHE A 436 -2.04 0.07 -9.49
CA PHE A 436 -2.51 0.02 -8.12
C PHE A 436 -3.90 0.62 -8.04
N SER A 437 -4.89 -0.15 -7.61
CA SER A 437 -6.22 0.36 -7.38
C SER A 437 -6.81 -0.23 -6.12
N VAL A 438 -7.66 0.55 -5.48
CA VAL A 438 -8.46 0.07 -4.35
C VAL A 438 -9.91 0.50 -4.48
N ARG A 439 -10.86 -0.20 -3.89
CA ARG A 439 -12.22 0.31 -3.73
C ARG A 439 -12.19 1.53 -2.79
N LEU A 440 -12.66 2.68 -3.28
CA LEU A 440 -12.69 3.93 -2.50
C LEU A 440 -14.11 4.34 -2.17
N THR A 441 -14.39 4.44 -0.88
CA THR A 441 -15.64 5.00 -0.33
C THR A 441 -15.39 6.27 0.47
N SER A 442 -14.14 6.56 0.84
CA SER A 442 -13.73 7.85 1.40
C SER A 442 -13.86 8.99 0.38
N LEU A 443 -14.17 10.19 0.86
CA LEU A 443 -14.21 11.41 0.06
C LEU A 443 -12.81 11.96 -0.25
N ALA A 444 -11.78 11.52 0.49
CA ALA A 444 -10.42 11.94 0.25
C ALA A 444 -9.77 11.14 -0.90
N PRO A 445 -9.07 11.80 -1.84
CA PRO A 445 -8.29 11.08 -2.83
C PRO A 445 -7.10 10.36 -2.19
N ILE A 446 -6.69 9.24 -2.78
CA ILE A 446 -5.44 8.52 -2.47
C ILE A 446 -4.46 8.76 -3.61
N ILE A 447 -3.22 9.06 -3.25
CA ILE A 447 -2.14 9.27 -4.21
C ILE A 447 -1.12 8.15 -4.04
N HIS A 448 -0.73 7.52 -5.15
CA HIS A 448 0.34 6.52 -5.20
C HIS A 448 1.49 7.04 -6.05
N ILE A 449 2.73 6.82 -5.59
CA ILE A 449 3.94 7.11 -6.37
C ILE A 449 4.85 5.89 -6.44
N TRP A 450 5.41 5.62 -7.61
CA TRP A 450 6.38 4.55 -7.84
C TRP A 450 7.27 4.85 -9.04
N THR A 451 8.38 4.13 -9.17
CA THR A 451 9.19 4.18 -10.39
C THR A 451 9.21 2.82 -11.08
N MET A 452 9.09 2.82 -12.42
CA MET A 452 9.18 1.64 -13.27
C MET A 452 9.80 2.02 -14.62
N LYS A 453 10.72 1.20 -15.14
CA LYS A 453 11.49 1.44 -16.36
C LYS A 453 12.17 2.83 -16.37
N GLY A 454 12.62 3.26 -15.20
CA GLY A 454 13.25 4.57 -15.00
C GLY A 454 12.30 5.78 -15.02
N SER A 455 11.00 5.59 -15.24
CA SER A 455 9.97 6.64 -15.22
C SER A 455 9.31 6.72 -13.85
N LEU A 456 8.92 7.93 -13.42
CA LEU A 456 8.15 8.16 -12.20
C LEU A 456 6.68 8.24 -12.56
N HIS A 457 5.89 7.42 -11.87
CA HIS A 457 4.45 7.38 -11.99
C HIS A 457 3.84 8.04 -10.75
N VAL A 458 2.92 8.97 -10.98
CA VAL A 458 2.15 9.67 -9.94
C VAL A 458 0.68 9.46 -10.27
N GLN A 459 0.02 8.65 -9.47
CA GLN A 459 -1.38 8.30 -9.66
C GLN A 459 -2.22 8.93 -8.57
N ILE A 460 -3.31 9.59 -8.94
CA ILE A 460 -4.37 9.99 -8.02
C ILE A 460 -5.59 9.11 -8.28
N GLN A 461 -6.22 8.66 -7.20
CA GLN A 461 -7.45 7.88 -7.25
C GLN A 461 -8.47 8.48 -6.28
N ALA A 462 -9.70 8.67 -6.72
CA ALA A 462 -10.78 9.16 -5.89
C ALA A 462 -12.09 8.45 -6.24
N ASN A 463 -13.12 8.61 -5.41
CA ASN A 463 -14.46 8.15 -5.74
C ASN A 463 -15.14 9.08 -6.77
N ASP A 464 -16.34 8.72 -7.20
CA ASP A 464 -17.11 9.49 -8.19
C ASP A 464 -17.65 10.85 -7.69
N ALA A 465 -17.42 11.23 -6.43
CA ALA A 465 -17.76 12.57 -5.92
C ALA A 465 -16.84 13.66 -6.49
N TRP A 466 -15.73 13.26 -7.11
CA TRP A 466 -14.75 14.13 -7.73
C TRP A 466 -14.93 14.20 -9.25
N PRO A 467 -15.13 15.40 -9.82
CA PRO A 467 -15.01 15.59 -11.26
C PRO A 467 -13.59 15.24 -11.72
N GLU A 468 -13.47 14.58 -12.87
CA GLU A 468 -12.18 14.18 -13.44
C GLU A 468 -11.25 15.39 -13.67
N ALA A 469 -11.80 16.50 -14.17
CA ALA A 469 -11.05 17.74 -14.40
C ALA A 469 -10.44 18.31 -13.11
N ASP A 470 -11.16 18.24 -11.99
CA ASP A 470 -10.69 18.71 -10.69
C ASP A 470 -9.56 17.83 -10.14
N LEU A 471 -9.66 16.51 -10.32
CA LEU A 471 -8.58 15.58 -9.97
C LEU A 471 -7.36 15.79 -10.84
N GLN A 472 -7.59 16.09 -12.13
CA GLN A 472 -6.53 16.33 -13.07
C GLN A 472 -5.74 17.60 -12.72
N ASP A 473 -6.43 18.70 -12.40
CA ASP A 473 -5.84 19.95 -11.93
C ASP A 473 -5.04 19.75 -10.63
N LEU A 474 -5.60 18.99 -9.67
CA LEU A 474 -4.92 18.66 -8.43
C LEU A 474 -3.64 17.85 -8.69
N LEU A 475 -3.71 16.82 -9.53
CA LEU A 475 -2.55 16.00 -9.91
C LEU A 475 -1.47 16.83 -10.61
N ASP A 476 -1.85 17.68 -11.55
CA ASP A 476 -0.94 18.56 -12.29
C ASP A 476 -0.27 19.56 -11.35
N THR A 477 -1.04 20.12 -10.41
CA THR A 477 -0.51 21.00 -9.38
C THR A 477 0.49 20.28 -8.49
N ILE A 478 0.20 19.06 -8.02
CA ILE A 478 1.14 18.26 -7.20
C ILE A 478 2.45 18.02 -7.98
N CYS A 479 2.37 17.56 -9.22
CA CYS A 479 3.55 17.32 -10.06
C CYS A 479 4.35 18.60 -10.29
N SER A 480 3.66 19.71 -10.61
CA SER A 480 4.29 21.03 -10.80
C SER A 480 5.01 21.50 -9.53
N ARG A 481 4.35 21.40 -8.36
CA ARG A 481 4.96 21.77 -7.08
C ARG A 481 6.16 20.90 -6.72
N ALA A 482 6.11 19.59 -6.99
CA ALA A 482 7.25 18.70 -6.78
C ALA A 482 8.45 19.12 -7.65
N CYS A 483 8.22 19.57 -8.89
CA CYS A 483 9.26 20.05 -9.80
C CYS A 483 9.96 21.34 -9.33
N LEU A 484 9.39 22.12 -8.39
CA LEU A 484 10.07 23.31 -7.83
C LEU A 484 11.42 22.94 -7.20
N VAL A 485 11.63 21.71 -6.74
CA VAL A 485 12.94 21.28 -6.20
C VAL A 485 14.08 21.43 -7.21
N LEU A 486 13.75 21.37 -8.52
CA LEU A 486 14.69 21.47 -9.63
C LEU A 486 15.16 22.91 -9.90
N GLU A 487 14.44 23.92 -9.42
CA GLU A 487 14.86 25.31 -9.59
C GLU A 487 16.17 25.55 -8.82
N ASP A 488 17.14 26.19 -9.45
CA ASP A 488 18.37 26.55 -8.75
C ASP A 488 18.11 27.73 -7.80
N PHE A 489 18.80 27.74 -6.65
CA PHE A 489 18.90 28.98 -5.90
C PHE A 489 19.66 29.95 -6.81
N SER A 490 19.04 31.06 -7.20
CA SER A 490 19.82 32.27 -7.43
C SER A 490 20.51 32.58 -6.10
N GLN A 491 21.71 32.02 -5.89
CA GLN A 491 22.57 32.35 -4.78
C GLN A 491 23.06 33.76 -5.04
N ASN A 492 22.37 34.73 -4.43
CA ASN A 492 22.91 35.92 -3.78
C ASN A 492 21.75 36.92 -3.55
N PRO A 493 21.29 37.16 -2.31
CA PRO A 493 21.16 38.55 -1.91
C PRO A 493 22.56 39.17 -1.99
N PRO A 494 22.74 40.46 -2.36
CA PRO A 494 24.04 41.11 -2.27
C PRO A 494 24.58 40.92 -0.84
N GLY A 495 25.69 40.18 -0.73
CA GLY A 495 26.30 39.85 0.54
C GLY A 495 26.73 41.12 1.27
N HIS A 496 26.39 41.19 2.55
CA HIS A 496 27.01 42.15 3.46
C HIS A 496 28.51 41.77 3.63
N PRO A 497 29.47 42.72 3.69
CA PRO A 497 30.90 42.41 3.49
C PRO A 497 31.63 41.72 4.65
N SER A 498 30.97 40.99 5.55
CA SER A 498 31.54 40.69 6.87
C SER A 498 31.47 39.24 7.37
N ASP A 499 31.06 38.25 6.56
CA ASP A 499 31.06 36.86 7.04
C ASP A 499 32.36 36.13 6.66
N PRO A 500 33.16 35.64 7.65
CA PRO A 500 34.40 34.95 7.40
C PRO A 500 34.16 33.50 6.94
N PRO A 501 35.10 32.90 6.18
CA PRO A 501 34.93 31.58 5.59
C PRO A 501 34.93 30.47 6.66
N LEU A 502 33.92 29.60 6.61
CA LEU A 502 33.82 28.40 7.43
C LEU A 502 34.87 27.36 7.01
N ASN A 503 35.58 26.85 8.02
CA ASN A 503 36.78 26.02 7.94
C ASN A 503 36.45 24.53 7.64
N GLU A 504 37.19 23.89 6.74
CA GLU A 504 36.99 22.53 6.20
C GLU A 504 37.35 21.36 7.15
N ARG A 505 36.82 21.31 8.38
CA ARG A 505 37.20 20.27 9.37
C ARG A 505 36.09 19.38 9.92
N SER A 506 35.06 19.07 9.13
CA SER A 506 33.99 18.15 9.59
C SER A 506 33.47 17.21 8.50
N ARG A 507 34.38 16.42 7.91
CA ARG A 507 34.04 15.19 7.18
C ARG A 507 34.82 14.02 7.79
N LEU A 508 34.26 13.45 8.84
CA LEU A 508 34.42 12.04 9.26
C LEU A 508 33.04 11.55 9.71
#